data_AF-A0A183FRQ9-F1
#
_entry.id   AF-A0A183FRQ9-F1
#
_cell.length_a   1.000
_cell.length_b   1.000
_cell.length_c   1.000
_cell.angle_alpha   90.00
_cell.angle_beta   90.00
_cell.angle_gamma   90.00
#
_symmetry.space_group_name_H-M   'P 1'
#
loop_
_entity.id
_entity.type
_entity.pdbx_description
1 polymer ?
#
loop_
_entity_poly.entity_id
_entity_poly.type
_entity_poly.pdbx_seq_one_letter_code
_entity_poly.pdbx_strand_id
1 'polypeptide(L)'
;MEPFHQFIFRYLSCGECAKNFDKEAKKHKLLEVATAHDMVMWFWRVHNSVNARLSGARSDDPKFPKRQFPPSVVCGQCYDSNGSFDEKEIFKFMLAYYSDIRQDSVQAPPEYKMNVYKDGKLQAVGSRHLNPKFAVHADKVGKLEEVEERLRKELDANPQREWKDIEGYDNLASTGRSHFYLVWLTMIAFVIILAYCKYRRNRSKFWKTFYYHNDFKL
;
A
#
# COMPACT_ATOMS: atom_id res chain seq x y z
N MET A 1 -4.69 30.48 -10.62
CA MET A 1 -3.83 29.30 -10.79
C MET A 1 -2.47 29.43 -10.11
N GLU A 2 -1.84 30.61 -10.11
CA GLU A 2 -0.52 30.80 -9.49
C GLU A 2 -0.39 30.36 -8.01
N PRO A 3 -1.39 30.58 -7.12
CA PRO A 3 -1.29 30.10 -5.74
C PRO A 3 -1.14 28.57 -5.64
N PHE A 4 -1.82 27.83 -6.50
CA PHE A 4 -1.72 26.36 -6.56
C PHE A 4 -0.33 25.92 -7.03
N HIS A 5 0.20 26.60 -8.06
CA HIS A 5 1.56 26.36 -8.54
C HIS A 5 2.62 26.60 -7.46
N GLN A 6 2.54 27.74 -6.76
CA GLN A 6 3.45 28.05 -5.66
C GLN A 6 3.33 27.06 -4.51
N PHE A 7 2.12 26.57 -4.21
CA PHE A 7 1.94 25.55 -3.18
C PHE A 7 2.69 24.27 -3.53
N ILE A 8 2.50 23.73 -4.74
CA ILE A 8 3.20 22.52 -5.18
C ILE A 8 4.71 22.76 -5.23
N PHE A 9 5.15 23.88 -5.79
CA PHE A 9 6.57 24.16 -5.96
C PHE A 9 7.31 24.27 -4.62
N ARG A 10 6.67 24.85 -3.59
CA ARG A 10 7.30 25.12 -2.28
C ARG A 10 7.11 24.02 -1.25
N TYR A 11 5.97 23.33 -1.26
CA TYR A 11 5.58 22.44 -0.17
C TYR A 11 5.45 20.97 -0.56
N LEU A 12 5.49 20.61 -1.85
CA LEU A 12 5.49 19.19 -2.24
C LEU A 12 6.80 18.53 -1.80
N SER A 13 6.70 17.49 -0.98
CA SER A 13 7.86 16.82 -0.36
C SER A 13 8.86 16.27 -1.39
N CYS A 14 8.38 15.83 -2.56
CA CYS A 14 9.23 15.42 -3.66
C CYS A 14 9.77 16.65 -4.41
N GLY A 15 10.98 17.09 -4.06
CA GLY A 15 11.60 18.27 -4.68
C GLY A 15 11.84 18.13 -6.20
N GLU A 16 12.14 16.94 -6.69
CA GLU A 16 12.25 16.69 -8.14
C GLU A 16 10.89 16.81 -8.84
N CYS A 17 9.84 16.24 -8.23
CA CYS A 17 8.48 16.34 -8.75
C CYS A 17 8.00 17.79 -8.80
N ALA A 18 8.31 18.59 -7.76
CA ALA A 18 8.01 20.02 -7.71
C ALA A 18 8.69 20.80 -8.83
N LYS A 19 9.99 20.56 -9.07
CA LYS A 19 10.74 21.16 -10.19
C LYS A 19 10.18 20.74 -11.54
N ASN A 20 9.79 19.48 -11.70
CA ASN A 20 9.17 19.00 -12.92
C ASN A 20 7.80 19.62 -13.13
N PHE A 21 7.01 19.84 -12.07
CA PHE A 21 5.74 20.55 -12.16
C PHE A 21 5.91 22.02 -12.59
N ASP A 22 6.92 22.74 -12.08
CA ASP A 22 7.25 24.10 -12.55
C ASP A 22 7.63 24.13 -14.05
N LYS A 23 8.34 23.10 -14.54
CA LYS A 23 8.61 22.95 -15.98
C LYS A 23 7.33 22.73 -16.78
N GLU A 24 6.43 21.86 -16.32
CA GLU A 24 5.13 21.66 -16.98
C GLU A 24 4.28 22.94 -16.94
N ALA A 25 4.32 23.71 -15.83
CA ALA A 25 3.63 24.98 -15.68
C ALA A 25 4.03 25.99 -16.75
N LYS A 26 5.33 26.09 -17.04
CA LYS A 26 5.85 26.95 -18.12
C LYS A 26 5.53 26.40 -19.50
N LYS A 27 5.79 25.11 -19.72
CA LYS A 27 5.58 24.43 -21.02
C LYS A 27 4.12 24.49 -21.48
N HIS A 28 3.19 24.25 -20.56
CA HIS A 28 1.75 24.29 -20.82
C HIS A 28 1.12 25.64 -20.49
N LYS A 29 1.94 26.69 -20.35
CA LYS A 29 1.51 28.09 -20.29
C LYS A 29 0.42 28.37 -19.24
N LEU A 30 0.68 28.00 -17.98
CA LEU A 30 -0.24 28.20 -16.85
C LEU A 30 -0.80 29.64 -16.76
N LEU A 31 -0.02 30.64 -17.17
CA LEU A 31 -0.42 32.05 -17.13
C LEU A 31 -1.49 32.42 -18.17
N GLU A 32 -1.67 31.62 -19.23
CA GLU A 32 -2.71 31.82 -20.25
C GLU A 32 -4.06 31.19 -19.83
N VAL A 33 -4.11 30.46 -18.72
CA VAL A 33 -5.33 29.80 -18.21
C VAL A 33 -6.26 30.84 -17.57
N ALA A 34 -7.32 31.21 -18.29
CA ALA A 34 -8.25 32.27 -17.87
C ALA A 34 -9.59 31.75 -17.34
N THR A 35 -10.13 30.68 -17.92
CA THR A 35 -11.47 30.17 -17.57
C THR A 35 -11.43 28.88 -16.76
N ALA A 36 -12.56 28.53 -16.12
CA ALA A 36 -12.69 27.25 -15.42
C ALA A 36 -12.57 26.05 -16.38
N HIS A 37 -13.08 26.19 -17.61
CA HIS A 37 -12.90 25.18 -18.66
C HIS A 37 -11.41 24.98 -18.97
N ASP A 38 -10.69 26.08 -19.20
CA ASP A 38 -9.25 26.02 -19.50
C ASP A 38 -8.47 25.40 -18.35
N MET A 39 -8.86 25.68 -17.10
CA MET A 39 -8.24 25.10 -15.92
C MET A 39 -8.36 23.57 -15.89
N VAL A 40 -9.57 23.03 -16.09
CA VAL A 40 -9.79 21.58 -16.11
C VAL A 40 -8.98 20.93 -17.22
N MET A 41 -9.02 21.51 -18.42
CA MET A 41 -8.30 20.97 -19.57
C MET A 41 -6.78 21.12 -19.42
N TRP A 42 -6.30 22.19 -18.79
CA TRP A 42 -4.89 22.38 -18.48
C TRP A 42 -4.38 21.27 -17.55
N PHE A 43 -5.10 21.00 -16.47
CA PHE A 43 -4.74 19.91 -15.54
C PHE A 43 -4.71 18.56 -16.24
N TRP A 44 -5.72 18.26 -17.04
CA TRP A 44 -5.79 17.03 -17.82
C TRP A 44 -4.58 16.87 -18.75
N ARG A 45 -4.26 17.89 -19.56
CA ARG A 45 -3.13 17.85 -20.50
C ARG A 45 -1.80 17.69 -19.76
N VAL A 46 -1.60 18.41 -18.66
CA VAL A 46 -0.37 18.32 -17.86
C VAL A 46 -0.23 16.95 -17.22
N HIS A 47 -1.28 16.41 -16.60
CA HIS A 47 -1.23 15.06 -16.03
C HIS A 47 -0.94 14.00 -17.09
N ASN A 48 -1.49 14.13 -18.30
CA ASN A 48 -1.20 13.21 -19.40
C ASN A 48 0.21 13.36 -19.99
N SER A 49 0.76 14.58 -20.04
CA SER A 49 2.18 14.84 -20.33
C SER A 49 3.09 14.11 -19.32
N VAL A 50 2.74 14.18 -18.04
CA VAL A 50 3.46 13.48 -16.97
C VAL A 50 3.30 11.97 -17.07
N ASN A 51 2.10 11.45 -17.36
CA ASN A 51 1.87 10.02 -17.55
C ASN A 51 2.72 9.47 -18.71
N ALA A 52 2.78 10.19 -19.84
CA ALA A 52 3.62 9.81 -20.96
C ALA A 52 5.10 9.74 -20.57
N ARG A 53 5.60 10.74 -19.82
CA ARG A 53 7.00 10.77 -19.35
C ARG A 53 7.33 9.64 -18.37
N LEU A 54 6.39 9.29 -17.49
CA LEU A 54 6.62 8.33 -16.41
C LEU A 54 6.28 6.88 -16.80
N SER A 55 5.64 6.66 -17.93
CA SER A 55 5.32 5.32 -18.44
C SER A 55 6.58 4.47 -18.59
N GLY A 56 6.61 3.32 -17.90
CA GLY A 56 7.75 2.40 -17.92
C GLY A 56 8.97 2.86 -17.12
N ALA A 57 8.87 3.97 -16.37
CA ALA A 57 9.91 4.39 -15.45
C ALA A 57 10.01 3.41 -14.26
N ARG A 58 11.14 3.42 -13.55
CA ARG A 58 11.33 2.60 -12.34
C ARG A 58 10.31 2.87 -11.22
N SER A 59 9.74 4.08 -11.20
CA SER A 59 8.70 4.50 -10.26
C SER A 59 7.27 4.20 -10.75
N ASP A 60 7.11 3.62 -11.94
CA ASP A 60 5.84 3.18 -12.47
C ASP A 60 5.41 1.87 -11.79
N ASP A 61 4.25 1.88 -11.14
CA ASP A 61 3.74 0.71 -10.44
C ASP A 61 3.23 -0.31 -11.49
N PRO A 62 3.78 -1.54 -11.55
CA PRO A 62 3.32 -2.54 -12.51
C PRO A 62 1.82 -2.88 -12.41
N LYS A 63 1.20 -2.68 -11.26
CA LYS A 63 -0.24 -2.89 -11.07
C LYS A 63 -1.09 -1.72 -11.60
N PHE A 64 -0.52 -0.52 -11.63
CA PHE A 64 -1.19 0.69 -12.07
C PHE A 64 -0.32 1.44 -13.09
N PRO A 65 -0.06 0.82 -14.26
CA PRO A 65 0.84 1.38 -15.24
C PRO A 65 0.33 2.74 -15.72
N LYS A 66 1.23 3.73 -15.80
CA LYS A 66 0.89 5.03 -16.37
C LYS A 66 0.44 4.85 -17.82
N ARG A 67 -0.71 5.44 -18.14
CA ARG A 67 -1.30 5.45 -19.47
C ARG A 67 -1.99 6.79 -19.70
N GLN A 68 -2.30 7.11 -20.94
CA GLN A 68 -3.13 8.28 -21.23
C GLN A 68 -4.52 8.08 -20.63
N PHE A 69 -5.02 9.12 -19.96
CA PHE A 69 -6.29 9.12 -19.24
C PHE A 69 -7.32 10.04 -19.92
N PRO A 70 -8.60 9.64 -19.98
CA PRO A 70 -9.12 8.32 -19.67
C PRO A 70 -8.73 7.31 -20.75
N PRO A 71 -8.50 6.03 -20.41
CA PRO A 71 -8.38 5.00 -21.43
C PRO A 71 -9.74 4.75 -22.10
N SER A 72 -9.74 4.26 -23.35
CA SER A 72 -10.96 4.02 -24.14
C SER A 72 -11.98 3.08 -23.48
N VAL A 73 -11.51 2.14 -22.65
CA VAL A 73 -12.37 1.27 -21.83
C VAL A 73 -13.18 2.04 -20.78
N VAL A 74 -12.66 3.16 -20.29
CA VAL A 74 -13.36 4.04 -19.32
C VAL A 74 -14.23 5.06 -20.05
N CYS A 75 -13.75 5.61 -21.16
CA CYS A 75 -14.49 6.56 -21.96
C CYS A 75 -14.27 6.32 -23.46
N GLY A 76 -15.13 5.52 -24.08
CA GLY A 76 -15.06 5.26 -25.52
C GLY A 76 -15.37 6.49 -26.36
N GLN A 77 -16.34 7.31 -25.91
CA GLN A 77 -16.73 8.56 -26.58
C GLN A 77 -15.68 9.68 -26.51
N CYS A 78 -14.66 9.53 -25.65
CA CYS A 78 -13.57 10.50 -25.53
C CYS A 78 -12.57 10.43 -26.70
N TYR A 79 -12.78 9.50 -27.64
CA TYR A 79 -11.90 9.28 -28.78
C TYR A 79 -12.66 9.53 -30.09
N ASP A 80 -12.02 10.21 -31.03
CA ASP A 80 -12.53 10.43 -32.37
C ASP A 80 -12.36 9.18 -33.26
N SER A 81 -12.84 9.25 -34.52
CA SER A 81 -12.72 8.16 -35.48
C SER A 81 -11.28 7.77 -35.81
N ASN A 82 -10.32 8.66 -35.55
CA ASN A 82 -8.90 8.45 -35.79
C ASN A 82 -8.18 7.90 -34.54
N GLY A 83 -8.90 7.69 -33.44
CA GLY A 83 -8.35 7.26 -32.16
C GLY A 83 -7.59 8.35 -31.39
N SER A 84 -7.77 9.62 -31.77
CA SER A 84 -7.26 10.78 -31.02
C SER A 84 -8.29 11.27 -30.01
N PHE A 85 -7.84 12.01 -28.99
CA PHE A 85 -8.76 12.53 -27.98
C PHE A 85 -9.69 13.62 -28.56
N ASP A 86 -11.00 13.45 -28.37
CA ASP A 86 -11.97 14.52 -28.55
C ASP A 86 -12.03 15.37 -27.28
N GLU A 87 -11.42 16.55 -27.31
CA GLU A 87 -11.36 17.44 -26.16
C GLU A 87 -12.73 17.87 -25.62
N LYS A 88 -13.78 17.91 -26.47
CA LYS A 88 -15.13 18.28 -26.02
C LYS A 88 -15.74 17.18 -25.17
N GLU A 89 -15.59 15.93 -25.59
CA GLU A 89 -16.07 14.76 -24.83
C GLU A 89 -15.21 14.51 -23.59
N ILE A 90 -13.90 14.76 -23.68
CA ILE A 90 -13.01 14.76 -22.51
C ILE A 90 -13.47 15.75 -21.46
N PHE A 91 -13.79 16.99 -21.82
CA PHE A 91 -14.22 17.99 -20.83
C PHE A 91 -15.49 17.56 -20.11
N LYS A 92 -16.50 17.06 -20.86
CA LYS A 92 -17.72 16.50 -20.27
C LYS A 92 -17.42 15.33 -19.34
N PHE A 93 -16.56 14.41 -19.79
CA PHE A 93 -16.12 13.27 -18.98
C PHE A 93 -15.45 13.73 -17.69
N MET A 94 -14.51 14.68 -17.74
CA MET A 94 -13.79 15.18 -16.57
C MET A 94 -14.73 15.79 -15.54
N LEU A 95 -15.73 16.57 -15.97
CA LEU A 95 -16.75 17.11 -15.07
C LEU A 95 -17.55 15.98 -14.41
N ALA A 96 -18.09 15.04 -15.19
CA ALA A 96 -18.87 13.92 -14.68
C ALA A 96 -18.05 13.04 -13.72
N TYR A 97 -16.81 12.75 -14.09
CA TYR A 97 -15.89 11.87 -13.38
C TYR A 97 -15.48 12.43 -12.02
N TYR A 98 -15.14 13.71 -11.94
CA TYR A 98 -14.74 14.34 -10.67
C TYR A 98 -15.93 14.88 -9.85
N SER A 99 -17.13 14.88 -10.42
CA SER A 99 -18.37 15.22 -9.68
C SER A 99 -18.90 14.07 -8.83
N ASP A 100 -18.54 12.83 -9.14
CA ASP A 100 -19.00 11.63 -8.44
C ASP A 100 -17.78 10.82 -7.97
N ILE A 101 -17.67 10.58 -6.66
CA ILE A 101 -16.54 9.82 -6.10
C ILE A 101 -16.76 8.34 -6.41
N ARG A 102 -16.30 7.89 -7.57
CA ARG A 102 -16.34 6.47 -7.98
C ARG A 102 -14.94 5.87 -8.05
N GLN A 103 -14.86 4.55 -7.81
CA GLN A 103 -13.68 3.77 -8.16
C GLN A 103 -13.80 3.33 -9.63
N ASP A 104 -12.77 3.58 -10.42
CA ASP A 104 -12.69 3.07 -11.78
C ASP A 104 -12.77 1.55 -11.78
N SER A 105 -13.70 0.99 -12.53
CA SER A 105 -13.84 -0.46 -12.71
C SER A 105 -12.76 -1.05 -13.62
N VAL A 106 -11.61 -0.37 -13.78
CA VAL A 106 -10.47 -0.84 -14.56
C VAL A 106 -9.77 -1.91 -13.74
N GLN A 107 -10.31 -3.13 -13.84
CA GLN A 107 -9.98 -4.34 -13.09
C GLN A 107 -10.33 -4.21 -11.60
N ALA A 108 -11.38 -4.93 -11.20
CA ALA A 108 -11.69 -5.13 -9.80
C ALA A 108 -10.41 -5.52 -9.03
N PRO A 109 -10.17 -4.97 -7.82
CA PRO A 109 -9.15 -5.53 -6.94
C PRO A 109 -9.44 -7.03 -6.79
N PRO A 110 -8.41 -7.90 -6.77
CA PRO A 110 -8.62 -9.34 -6.80
C PRO A 110 -9.64 -9.75 -5.73
N GLU A 111 -10.76 -10.33 -6.16
CA GLU A 111 -11.68 -11.00 -5.26
C GLU A 111 -10.90 -12.08 -4.52
N TYR A 112 -10.82 -11.99 -3.19
CA TYR A 112 -10.26 -13.06 -2.39
C TYR A 112 -11.39 -14.01 -2.00
N LYS A 113 -11.12 -15.30 -2.16
CA LYS A 113 -11.98 -16.38 -1.69
C LYS A 113 -11.70 -16.59 -0.21
N MET A 114 -12.68 -16.31 0.65
CA MET A 114 -12.56 -16.56 2.08
C MET A 114 -13.36 -17.80 2.46
N ASN A 115 -12.70 -18.71 3.17
CA ASN A 115 -13.33 -19.91 3.72
C ASN A 115 -14.13 -19.52 4.96
N VAL A 116 -15.45 -19.68 4.92
CA VAL A 116 -16.34 -19.45 6.05
C VAL A 116 -16.49 -20.76 6.81
N TYR A 117 -15.95 -20.78 8.03
CA TYR A 117 -16.07 -21.90 8.96
C TYR A 117 -17.14 -21.60 10.01
N LYS A 118 -18.03 -22.57 10.26
CA LYS A 118 -18.98 -22.54 11.37
C LYS A 118 -18.84 -23.85 12.14
N ASP A 119 -18.65 -23.77 13.45
CA ASP A 119 -18.47 -24.94 14.33
C ASP A 119 -17.36 -25.89 13.87
N GLY A 120 -16.26 -25.32 13.36
CA GLY A 120 -15.09 -26.08 12.87
C GLY A 120 -15.30 -26.78 11.52
N LYS A 121 -16.48 -26.63 10.87
CA LYS A 121 -16.75 -27.17 9.53
C LYS A 121 -16.82 -26.06 8.48
N LEU A 122 -16.15 -26.29 7.34
CA LEU A 122 -16.19 -25.40 6.18
C LEU A 122 -17.60 -25.40 5.60
N GLN A 123 -18.26 -24.24 5.61
CA GLN A 123 -19.66 -24.13 5.23
C GLN A 123 -19.85 -23.48 3.85
N ALA A 124 -18.98 -22.51 3.50
CA ALA A 124 -18.98 -21.88 2.18
C ALA A 124 -17.64 -21.22 1.89
N VAL A 125 -17.30 -21.11 0.60
CA VAL A 125 -16.23 -20.23 0.11
C VAL A 125 -16.92 -18.96 -0.39
N GLY A 126 -16.91 -17.89 0.41
CA GLY A 126 -17.50 -16.61 0.03
C GLY A 126 -16.46 -15.68 -0.58
N SER A 127 -16.82 -14.91 -1.62
CA SER A 127 -16.01 -13.75 -2.03
C SER A 127 -16.42 -12.53 -1.23
N ARG A 128 -15.45 -11.79 -0.71
CA ARG A 128 -15.66 -10.48 -0.09
C ARG A 128 -14.70 -9.49 -0.73
N HIS A 129 -15.06 -8.21 -0.77
CA HIS A 129 -14.14 -7.14 -1.15
C HIS A 129 -13.53 -6.53 0.12
N LEU A 130 -12.20 -6.42 0.16
CA LEU A 130 -11.47 -5.79 1.26
C LEU A 130 -11.45 -4.30 0.95
N ASN A 131 -11.60 -3.49 2.00
CA ASN A 131 -11.33 -2.07 1.87
C ASN A 131 -9.88 -1.89 1.36
N PRO A 132 -9.65 -1.13 0.28
CA PRO A 132 -8.35 -0.99 -0.38
C PRO A 132 -7.21 -0.55 0.56
N LYS A 133 -7.53 0.06 1.71
CA LYS A 133 -6.56 0.43 2.74
C LYS A 133 -5.82 -0.76 3.39
N PHE A 134 -6.38 -1.97 3.31
CA PHE A 134 -5.83 -3.19 3.90
C PHE A 134 -5.30 -4.21 2.88
N ALA A 135 -5.31 -3.87 1.59
CA ALA A 135 -4.91 -4.79 0.50
C ALA A 135 -3.39 -4.91 0.30
N VAL A 136 -2.59 -4.17 1.07
CA VAL A 136 -1.12 -4.23 1.02
C VAL A 136 -0.67 -5.62 1.50
N HIS A 137 0.07 -6.35 0.65
CA HIS A 137 0.56 -7.73 0.85
C HIS A 137 -0.41 -8.90 0.61
N ALA A 138 -1.64 -8.66 0.13
CA ALA A 138 -2.56 -9.76 -0.21
C ALA A 138 -1.99 -10.72 -1.30
N ASP A 139 -1.22 -10.19 -2.26
CA ASP A 139 -0.50 -11.00 -3.28
C ASP A 139 0.50 -11.99 -2.64
N LYS A 140 1.13 -11.60 -1.54
CA LYS A 140 2.17 -12.38 -0.88
C LYS A 140 1.54 -13.55 -0.13
N VAL A 141 0.36 -13.31 0.46
CA VAL A 141 -0.45 -14.36 1.11
C VAL A 141 -0.92 -15.38 0.08
N GLY A 142 -1.47 -14.96 -1.07
CA GLY A 142 -1.91 -15.88 -2.12
C GLY A 142 -0.78 -16.75 -2.68
N LYS A 143 0.41 -16.18 -2.91
CA LYS A 143 1.59 -16.94 -3.33
C LYS A 143 2.05 -17.93 -2.24
N LEU A 144 1.97 -17.56 -0.97
CA LEU A 144 2.33 -18.44 0.14
C LEU A 144 1.34 -19.59 0.29
N GLU A 145 0.03 -19.33 0.18
CA GLU A 145 -1.02 -20.35 0.23
C GLU A 145 -0.90 -21.34 -0.93
N GLU A 146 -0.64 -20.86 -2.15
CA GLU A 146 -0.44 -21.74 -3.31
C GLU A 146 0.81 -22.62 -3.15
N VAL A 147 1.89 -22.07 -2.58
CA VAL A 147 3.11 -22.83 -2.25
C VAL A 147 2.84 -23.86 -1.15
N GLU A 148 2.08 -23.51 -0.11
CA GLU A 148 1.69 -24.44 0.96
C GLU A 148 0.82 -25.58 0.42
N GLU A 149 -0.11 -25.27 -0.48
CA GLU A 149 -1.01 -26.26 -1.07
C GLU A 149 -0.26 -27.23 -2.00
N ARG A 150 0.73 -26.73 -2.77
CA ARG A 150 1.64 -27.60 -3.53
C ARG A 150 2.47 -28.49 -2.61
N LEU A 151 3.01 -27.94 -1.53
CA LEU A 151 3.80 -28.69 -0.56
C LEU A 151 2.97 -29.80 0.10
N ARG A 152 1.71 -29.51 0.48
CA ARG A 152 0.76 -30.51 0.99
C ARG A 152 0.51 -31.63 -0.03
N LYS A 153 0.24 -31.29 -1.30
CA LYS A 153 0.05 -32.29 -2.35
C LYS A 153 1.29 -33.15 -2.59
N GLU A 154 2.49 -32.58 -2.52
CA GLU A 154 3.74 -33.35 -2.58
C GLU A 154 3.95 -34.25 -1.36
N LEU A 155 3.62 -33.76 -0.16
CA LEU A 155 3.69 -34.53 1.09
C LEU A 155 2.72 -35.71 1.11
N ASP A 156 1.54 -35.55 0.51
CA ASP A 156 0.50 -36.58 0.39
C ASP A 156 0.79 -37.58 -0.75
N ALA A 157 1.57 -37.20 -1.77
CA ALA A 157 1.93 -38.05 -2.91
C ALA A 157 3.21 -38.88 -2.71
N ASN A 158 3.94 -38.72 -1.59
CA ASN A 158 5.12 -39.51 -1.27
C ASN A 158 4.72 -40.90 -0.72
N PRO A 159 5.01 -42.04 -1.39
CA PRO A 159 4.44 -43.35 -1.05
C PRO A 159 4.94 -43.99 0.25
N GLN A 160 5.79 -43.31 1.03
CA GLN A 160 6.63 -43.95 2.06
C GLN A 160 6.35 -43.49 3.49
N ARG A 161 5.08 -43.20 3.82
CA ARG A 161 4.66 -43.00 5.22
C ARG A 161 3.59 -44.00 5.64
N GLU A 162 4.05 -45.11 6.20
CA GLU A 162 3.29 -45.88 7.18
C GLU A 162 3.23 -45.00 8.45
N TRP A 163 2.02 -44.59 8.85
CA TRP A 163 1.83 -43.82 10.08
C TRP A 163 2.20 -44.71 11.26
N LYS A 164 3.31 -44.39 11.93
CA LYS A 164 3.62 -44.96 13.24
C LYS A 164 2.88 -44.13 14.29
N ASP A 165 1.91 -44.74 14.96
CA ASP A 165 1.10 -44.09 15.99
C ASP A 165 1.99 -43.42 17.05
N ILE A 166 1.68 -42.15 17.34
CA ILE A 166 2.39 -41.30 18.30
C ILE A 166 1.85 -41.59 19.72
N GLU A 167 1.84 -42.86 20.13
CA GLU A 167 1.53 -43.27 21.52
C GLU A 167 2.81 -43.70 22.28
N GLY A 168 3.99 -43.32 21.78
CA GLY A 168 5.29 -43.73 22.33
C GLY A 168 6.05 -42.68 23.14
N TYR A 169 5.44 -41.56 23.53
CA TYR A 169 6.15 -40.43 24.16
C TYR A 169 5.91 -40.27 25.68
N ASP A 170 5.41 -41.31 26.36
CA ASP A 170 5.22 -41.25 27.82
C ASP A 170 6.38 -41.81 28.65
N ASN A 171 7.47 -42.29 28.03
CA ASN A 171 8.56 -42.92 28.79
C ASN A 171 9.97 -42.46 28.39
N LEU A 172 10.21 -41.15 28.28
CA LEU A 172 11.59 -40.64 28.33
C LEU A 172 11.86 -39.94 29.66
N ALA A 173 12.51 -40.68 30.56
CA ALA A 173 13.05 -40.18 31.81
C ALA A 173 13.92 -38.93 31.57
N SER A 174 13.44 -37.79 32.07
CA SER A 174 14.14 -36.51 32.08
C SER A 174 15.37 -36.59 32.98
N THR A 175 16.50 -37.00 32.39
CA THR A 175 17.80 -36.96 33.07
C THR A 175 18.35 -35.55 32.99
N GLY A 176 18.08 -34.75 34.02
CA GLY A 176 19.10 -33.93 34.69
C GLY A 176 19.91 -32.89 33.88
N ARG A 177 19.32 -32.15 32.92
CA ARG A 177 20.01 -30.99 32.29
C ARG A 177 19.16 -29.73 32.04
N SER A 178 17.88 -29.74 32.42
CA SER A 178 16.93 -28.66 32.11
C SER A 178 16.99 -27.45 33.06
N HIS A 179 17.35 -27.65 34.34
CA HIS A 179 17.23 -26.59 35.35
C HIS A 179 18.19 -25.41 35.16
N PHE A 180 19.40 -25.63 34.63
CA PHE A 180 20.38 -24.54 34.46
C PHE A 180 19.98 -23.53 33.38
N TYR A 181 19.36 -23.99 32.29
CA TYR A 181 18.93 -23.10 31.21
C TYR A 181 17.77 -22.19 31.63
N LEU A 182 16.82 -22.71 32.40
CA LEU A 182 15.70 -21.93 32.92
C LEU A 182 16.19 -20.83 33.89
N VAL A 183 17.15 -21.14 34.75
CA VAL A 183 17.78 -20.15 35.65
C VAL A 183 18.55 -19.08 34.87
N TRP A 184 19.25 -19.46 33.79
CA TRP A 184 19.94 -18.47 32.95
C TRP A 184 18.98 -17.54 32.20
N LEU A 185 17.87 -18.07 31.69
CA LEU A 185 16.87 -17.26 30.99
C LEU A 185 16.17 -16.26 31.93
N THR A 186 15.89 -16.65 33.18
CA THR A 186 15.31 -15.73 34.17
C THR A 186 16.29 -14.63 34.57
N MET A 187 17.58 -14.95 34.70
CA MET A 187 18.61 -13.95 34.99
C MET A 187 18.78 -12.94 33.85
N ILE A 188 18.78 -13.39 32.59
CA ILE A 188 18.86 -12.50 31.42
C ILE A 188 17.63 -11.59 31.34
N ALA A 189 16.43 -12.15 31.54
CA ALA A 189 15.19 -11.37 31.55
C ALA A 189 15.20 -10.29 32.65
N PHE A 190 15.70 -10.62 33.83
CA PHE A 190 15.82 -9.66 34.93
C PHE A 190 16.78 -8.51 34.62
N VAL A 191 17.93 -8.79 34.00
CA VAL A 191 18.89 -7.75 33.56
C VAL A 191 18.27 -6.82 32.51
N ILE A 192 17.53 -7.37 31.54
CA ILE A 192 16.84 -6.57 30.53
C ILE A 192 15.78 -5.67 31.17
N ILE A 193 15.01 -6.19 32.13
CA ILE A 193 14.00 -5.41 32.87
C ILE A 193 14.67 -4.28 33.65
N LEU A 194 15.79 -4.54 34.34
CA LEU A 194 16.53 -3.52 35.07
C LEU A 194 17.09 -2.44 34.15
N ALA A 195 17.67 -2.83 33.00
CA ALA A 195 18.17 -1.91 31.99
C ALA A 195 17.04 -1.03 31.42
N TYR A 196 15.89 -1.63 31.11
CA TYR A 196 14.71 -0.92 30.63
C TYR A 196 14.15 0.05 31.68
N CYS A 197 14.02 -0.38 32.94
CA CYS A 197 13.57 0.47 34.04
C CYS A 197 14.53 1.64 34.29
N LYS A 198 15.85 1.40 34.23
CA LYS A 198 16.88 2.44 34.34
C LYS A 198 16.81 3.43 33.17
N TYR A 199 16.68 2.93 31.93
CA TYR A 199 16.48 3.75 30.73
C TYR A 199 15.22 4.62 30.85
N ARG A 200 14.08 4.02 31.24
CA ARG A 200 12.81 4.73 31.41
C ARG A 200 12.88 5.81 32.48
N ARG A 201 13.56 5.54 33.61
CA ARG A 201 13.75 6.52 34.69
C ARG A 201 14.69 7.66 34.32
N ASN A 202 15.72 7.41 33.49
CA ASN A 202 16.56 8.49 32.93
C ASN A 202 15.82 9.30 31.86
N ARG A 203 15.02 8.66 31.01
CA ARG A 203 14.21 9.34 30.00
C ARG A 203 13.16 10.27 30.63
N SER A 204 12.51 9.86 31.72
CA SER A 204 11.54 10.73 32.41
C SER A 204 12.19 11.94 33.10
N LYS A 205 13.46 11.83 33.53
CA LYS A 205 14.24 12.98 34.02
C LYS A 205 14.61 13.94 32.88
N PHE A 206 15.03 13.42 31.72
CA PHE A 206 15.35 14.22 30.53
C PHE A 206 14.16 15.06 30.03
N TRP A 207 12.94 14.48 30.05
CA TRP A 207 11.73 15.21 29.66
C TRP A 207 11.30 16.25 30.69
N LYS A 208 11.56 16.04 31.99
CA LYS A 208 11.31 17.06 33.02
C LYS A 208 12.22 18.28 32.89
N THR A 209 13.48 18.09 32.49
CA THR A 209 14.39 19.23 32.18
C THR A 209 13.99 19.97 30.91
N PHE A 210 13.38 19.31 29.92
CA PHE A 210 12.99 19.94 28.66
C PHE A 210 11.67 20.74 28.77
N TYR A 211 10.72 20.27 29.60
CA TYR A 211 9.44 20.97 29.80
C TYR A 211 9.55 22.17 30.75
N TYR A 212 10.34 22.09 31.82
CA TYR A 212 10.47 23.22 32.77
C TYR A 212 11.39 24.36 32.28
N HIS A 213 12.17 24.16 31.21
CA HIS A 213 13.05 25.20 30.66
C HIS A 213 12.47 25.96 29.46
N ASN A 214 11.28 25.57 28.97
CA ASN A 214 10.61 26.24 27.84
C ASN A 214 9.43 27.14 28.25
N ASP A 215 9.10 27.26 29.54
CA ASP A 215 7.99 28.13 30.01
C ASP A 215 8.42 29.57 30.37
N PHE A 216 9.67 29.98 30.08
CA PHE A 216 10.09 31.38 30.15
C PHE A 216 10.75 31.82 28.85
N LYS A 217 9.93 32.13 27.85
CA LYS A 217 10.14 33.18 26.83
C LYS A 217 8.93 33.22 25.89
N LEU A 218 7.84 33.75 26.42
CA LEU A 218 7.03 34.73 25.69
C LEU A 218 7.78 36.07 25.74
#